data_AF-A0A3D2M251-F1
#
_entry.id   AF-A0A3D2M251-F1
#
_cell.length_a   1.000
_cell.length_b   1.000
_cell.length_c   1.000
_cell.angle_alpha   90.00
_cell.angle_beta   90.00
_cell.angle_gamma   90.00
#
_symmetry.space_group_name_H-M   'P 1'
#
loop_
_entity.id
_entity.type
_entity.pdbx_description
1 polymer ?
#
loop_
_entity_poly.entity_id
_entity_poly.type
_entity_poly.pdbx_seq_one_letter_code
_entity_poly.pdbx_strand_id
1 'polypeptide(L)' 'MTDRNALPALLYQLHMNQLAIGAAVEELAIWVEQRGSVDTAHAVKSHLDLLNSSSDDIADLIASLMADG' A
#
# COMPACT_ATOMS: atom_id res chain seq x y z
N MET A 1 4.45 10.53 -28.91
CA MET A 1 4.83 11.45 -27.80
C MET A 1 4.29 10.78 -26.55
N THR A 2 5.15 10.17 -25.73
CA THR A 2 4.70 9.58 -24.46
C THR A 2 4.29 10.73 -23.55
N ASP A 3 3.06 10.72 -23.05
CA ASP A 3 2.61 11.72 -22.09
C ASP A 3 3.52 11.63 -20.87
N ARG A 4 4.30 12.69 -20.62
CA ARG A 4 5.31 12.70 -19.56
C ARG A 4 4.69 12.49 -18.17
N ASN A 5 3.38 12.76 -18.06
CA ASN A 5 2.56 12.58 -16.87
C ASN A 5 1.90 11.19 -16.75
N ALA A 6 1.95 10.35 -17.80
CA ALA A 6 1.29 9.05 -17.78
C ALA A 6 1.95 8.06 -16.81
N LEU A 7 3.29 8.09 -16.69
CA LEU A 7 4.01 7.22 -15.78
C LEU A 7 3.77 7.58 -14.30
N PRO A 8 3.93 8.84 -13.86
CA PRO A 8 3.57 9.22 -12.49
C PRO A 8 2.10 8.94 -12.15
N ALA A 9 1.17 9.19 -13.08
CA ALA A 9 -0.25 8.89 -12.88
C ALA A 9 -0.53 7.39 -12.71
N LEU A 10 0.15 6.52 -13.48
CA LEU A 10 0.03 5.07 -13.34
C LEU A 10 0.58 4.60 -11.99
N LEU A 11 1.74 5.12 -11.56
CA LEU A 11 2.33 4.79 -10.27
C LEU A 11 1.43 5.22 -9.12
N TYR A 12 0.82 6.40 -9.22
CA TYR A 12 -0.18 6.86 -8.24
C TYR A 12 -1.37 5.91 -8.14
N GLN A 13 -1.93 5.48 -9.27
CA GLN A 13 -3.04 4.51 -9.27
C GLN A 13 -2.64 3.16 -8.67
N LEU A 14 -1.42 2.69 -8.93
CA LEU A 14 -0.91 1.45 -8.31
C LEU A 14 -0.71 1.61 -6.80
N HIS A 15 -0.20 2.76 -6.35
CA HIS A 15 -0.06 3.08 -4.92
C HIS A 15 -1.43 3.10 -4.22
N MET A 16 -2.45 3.71 -4.84
CA MET A 16 -3.82 3.68 -4.32
C MET A 16 -4.39 2.26 -4.23
N ASN A 17 -4.12 1.40 -5.22
CA ASN A 17 -4.52 0.00 -5.16
C ASN A 17 -3.81 -0.74 -4.02
N GLN A 18 -2.52 -0.46 -3.77
CA GLN A 18 -1.78 -1.04 -2.65
C GLN A 18 -2.39 -0.64 -1.30
N LEU A 19 -2.77 0.63 -1.13
CA LEU A 19 -3.45 1.11 0.07
C LEU A 19 -4.80 0.40 0.28
N ALA A 20 -5.61 0.28 -0.77
CA ALA A 20 -6.90 -0.41 -0.72
C ALA A 20 -6.75 -1.89 -0.35
N ILE A 21 -5.74 -2.57 -0.90
CA ILE A 21 -5.42 -3.96 -0.56
C ILE A 21 -4.93 -4.06 0.89
N GLY A 22 -4.07 -3.15 1.34
CA GLY A 22 -3.60 -3.09 2.73
C GLY A 22 -4.76 -3.00 3.72
N ALA A 23 -5.71 -2.09 3.48
CA ALA A 23 -6.91 -1.94 4.29
C ALA A 23 -7.79 -3.21 4.30
N ALA A 24 -8.04 -3.80 3.13
CA ALA A 24 -8.83 -5.03 3.05
C ALA A 24 -8.15 -6.21 3.79
N VAL A 25 -6.82 -6.32 3.70
CA VAL A 25 -6.05 -7.34 4.42
C VAL A 25 -6.04 -7.08 5.93
N GLU A 26 -6.01 -5.82 6.37
CA GLU A 26 -6.12 -5.45 7.78
C GLU A 26 -7.49 -5.85 8.37
N GLU A 27 -8.58 -5.58 7.66
CA GLU A 27 -9.92 -6.01 8.05
C GLU A 27 -10.01 -7.54 8.18
N LEU A 28 -9.41 -8.28 7.24
CA LEU A 28 -9.33 -9.75 7.31
C LEU A 28 -8.47 -10.23 8.49
N ALA A 29 -7.36 -9.54 8.79
CA ALA A 29 -6.52 -9.85 9.95
C ALA A 29 -7.30 -9.71 11.27
N ILE A 30 -8.08 -8.65 11.41
CA ILE A 30 -8.97 -8.43 12.56
C ILE A 30 -10.02 -9.55 12.65
N TRP A 31 -10.63 -9.93 11.52
CA TRP A 31 -11.66 -10.97 11.48
C TRP A 31 -11.11 -12.35 11.88
N VAL A 32 -9.91 -12.73 11.44
CA VAL A 32 -9.28 -14.00 11.85
C VAL A 32 -8.80 -13.95 13.31
N GLU A 33 -8.38 -12.79 13.82
CA GLU A 33 -8.02 -12.59 15.23
C GLU A 33 -9.21 -12.81 16.16
N GLN A 34 -10.37 -12.21 15.83
CA GLN A 34 -11.63 -12.45 16.53
C GLN A 34 -12.05 -13.93 16.48
N ARG A 35 -11.60 -14.64 15.44
CA ARG A 35 -11.62 -16.10 15.22
C ARG A 35 -10.80 -16.95 16.19
N GLY A 36 -9.96 -16.32 17.02
CA GLY A 36 -8.94 -17.00 17.83
C GLY A 36 -7.66 -17.33 17.08
N SER A 37 -7.53 -16.95 15.80
CA SER A 37 -6.32 -17.16 14.99
C SER A 37 -5.31 -16.03 15.22
N VAL A 38 -4.92 -15.82 16.48
CA VAL A 38 -4.09 -14.68 16.92
C VAL A 38 -2.72 -14.68 16.25
N ASP A 39 -2.05 -15.84 16.15
CA ASP A 39 -0.74 -15.93 15.50
C ASP A 39 -0.80 -15.58 14.01
N THR A 40 -1.88 -15.99 13.33
CA THR A 40 -2.12 -15.63 11.92
C THR A 40 -2.35 -14.14 11.77
N ALA A 41 -3.19 -13.55 12.63
CA ALA A 41 -3.45 -12.11 12.62
C ALA A 41 -2.17 -11.30 12.88
N HIS A 42 -1.36 -11.72 13.86
CA HIS A 42 -0.09 -11.09 14.17
C HIS A 42 0.89 -11.16 12.99
N ALA A 43 1.02 -12.32 12.35
CA ALA A 43 1.86 -12.47 11.15
C ALA A 43 1.38 -11.54 10.03
N VAL A 44 0.07 -11.45 9.78
CA VAL A 44 -0.48 -10.54 8.75
C VAL A 44 -0.19 -9.08 9.10
N LYS A 45 -0.44 -8.65 10.34
CA LYS A 45 -0.16 -7.29 10.81
C LYS A 45 1.31 -6.91 10.66
N SER A 46 2.24 -7.82 10.99
CA SER A 46 3.67 -7.59 10.79
C SER A 46 4.05 -7.39 9.32
N HIS A 47 3.38 -8.10 8.38
CA HIS A 47 3.58 -7.84 6.95
C HIS A 47 2.94 -6.51 6.50
N LEU A 48 1.80 -6.13 7.08
CA LEU A 48 1.17 -4.83 6.81
C LEU A 48 2.05 -3.66 7.29
N ASP A 49 2.75 -3.80 8.41
CA ASP A 49 3.69 -2.78 8.89
C ASP A 49 4.82 -2.53 7.87
N LEU A 50 5.37 -3.61 7.30
CA LEU A 50 6.36 -3.52 6.22
C LEU A 50 5.77 -2.87 4.96
N LEU A 51 4.53 -3.23 4.61
CA LEU A 51 3.84 -2.66 3.45
C LEU A 51 3.55 -1.16 3.62
N ASN A 52 3.15 -0.74 4.82
CA ASN A 52 2.88 0.66 5.16
C ASN A 52 4.17 1.49 5.17
N SER A 53 5.25 0.98 5.77
CA SER A 53 6.55 1.65 5.73
C SER A 53 7.02 1.89 4.30
N SER A 54 6.81 0.92 3.39
CA SER A 54 7.14 1.09 1.97
C SER A 54 6.18 2.04 1.26
N SER A 55 4.95 2.21 1.74
CA SER A 55 3.93 3.04 1.10
C SER A 55 4.27 4.53 1.19
N ASP A 56 4.84 4.96 2.31
CA ASP A 56 5.27 6.35 2.52
C ASP A 56 6.40 6.72 1.56
N ASP A 57 7.44 5.88 1.45
CA ASP A 57 8.55 6.07 0.51
C ASP A 57 8.07 6.17 -0.95
N ILE A 58 7.10 5.32 -1.34
CA ILE A 58 6.54 5.34 -2.70
C ILE A 58 5.77 6.64 -2.96
N ALA A 59 5.01 7.12 -1.98
CA ALA A 59 4.25 8.37 -2.11
C ALA A 59 5.20 9.56 -2.35
N ASP A 60 6.30 9.65 -1.60
CA ASP A 60 7.31 10.69 -1.75
C ASP A 60 8.01 10.64 -3.12
N LEU A 61 8.35 9.44 -3.60
CA LEU A 61 8.95 9.26 -4.92
C LEU A 61 8.00 9.66 -6.05
N ILE A 62 6.71 9.32 -5.95
CA ILE A 62 5.69 9.73 -6.94
C ILE A 62 5.52 11.24 -6.91
N ALA A 63 5.48 11.87 -5.73
CA ALA A 63 5.40 13.33 -5.60
C ALA A 63 6.60 14.02 -6.26
N SER A 64 7.81 13.51 -6.04
CA SER A 64 9.03 14.00 -6.70
C SER A 64 8.93 13.90 -8.23
N LEU A 65 8.51 12.74 -8.76
CA LEU A 65 8.33 12.52 -10.20
C LEU A 65 7.27 13.45 -10.83
N MET A 66 6.21 13.80 -10.10
CA MET A 66 5.19 14.75 -10.57
C MET A 66 5.67 16.20 -10.52
N ALA A 67 6.58 16.54 -9.61
CA ALA A 67 7.16 17.88 -9.49
C ALA A 67 8.25 18.17 -10.54
N ASP A 68 8.98 17.13 -10.96
CA ASP A 68 10.04 17.20 -11.98
C ASP A 68 9.53 17.12 -13.44
N GLY A 69 8.22 16.93 -13.64
CA GLY A 69 7.55 16.64 -14.92
C GLY A 69 7.19 17.84 -15.78
#